data_AF-A0AAD4MK27-F1
#
_entry.id   AF-A0AAD4MK27-F1
#
_cell.length_a   1.000
_cell.length_b   1.000
_cell.length_c   1.000
_cell.angle_alpha   90.00
_cell.angle_beta   90.00
_cell.angle_gamma   90.00
#
_symmetry.space_group_name_H-M   'P 1'
#
loop_
_entity.id
_entity.type
_entity.pdbx_description
1 polymer ?
#
loop_
_entity_poly.entity_id
_entity_poly.type
_entity_poly.pdbx_seq_one_letter_code
_entity_poly.pdbx_strand_id
1 'polypeptide(L)'
;MRNNTVNRGAQNTIQRRRIRMERIQGKQAVGAPSEVALIKYAEQLIDVHDFRKRYNVVFEIPFNSRRKFHLVIAKMNEVGTGQHQYLLIMKGAPEIVIQKCSTILTSDEESELTENKSNEFQQAYNTFGEHGRRVIGFAHKHFNAASTIKFNADEGNFPLNGLVFVGVCAIMDPPRDETERAVRECQEAGIKVFMVTGDHHITATAIAKQIGLIGQGEDFPDMSGNVRFCDFVKIFGHVHQ
;
A
#
# COMPACT_ATOMS: atom_id res chain seq x y z
N MET A 1 66.78 -4.94 3.88
CA MET A 1 65.91 -4.34 4.92
C MET A 1 64.57 -3.99 4.30
N ARG A 2 63.48 -4.53 4.88
CA ARG A 2 62.05 -4.18 4.69
C ARG A 2 61.43 -4.52 3.32
N ASN A 3 60.19 -5.00 3.19
CA ASN A 3 59.33 -5.84 4.03
C ASN A 3 58.16 -6.28 3.12
N ASN A 4 57.77 -7.54 3.20
CA ASN A 4 56.50 -8.07 2.70
C ASN A 4 55.32 -7.40 3.40
N THR A 5 54.31 -6.98 2.65
CA THR A 5 52.91 -7.02 3.13
C THR A 5 51.93 -7.08 1.97
N VAL A 6 51.46 -8.30 1.72
CA VAL A 6 50.20 -8.62 1.04
C VAL A 6 49.08 -8.04 1.90
N ASN A 7 48.31 -7.08 1.39
CA ASN A 7 47.13 -6.58 2.10
C ASN A 7 45.88 -7.32 1.61
N ARG A 8 45.40 -8.23 2.46
CA ARG A 8 44.10 -8.89 2.38
C ARG A 8 43.02 -7.92 2.87
N GLY A 9 41.86 -7.96 2.24
CA GLY A 9 40.58 -7.83 2.94
C GLY A 9 39.96 -6.44 3.00
N ALA A 10 38.96 -6.23 2.13
CA ALA A 10 37.78 -5.44 2.48
C ALA A 10 36.60 -5.97 1.65
N GLN A 11 36.20 -7.22 1.92
CA GLN A 11 34.86 -7.68 1.58
C GLN A 11 33.89 -6.88 2.45
N ASN A 12 33.32 -5.81 1.89
CA ASN A 12 32.26 -5.05 2.55
C ASN A 12 31.04 -5.95 2.70
N THR A 13 30.94 -6.47 3.92
CA THR A 13 29.92 -7.41 4.34
C THR A 13 28.62 -6.62 4.49
N ILE A 14 27.63 -6.93 3.66
CA ILE A 14 26.25 -6.48 3.85
C ILE A 14 25.78 -7.13 5.16
N GLN A 15 26.01 -6.42 6.26
CA GLN A 15 25.59 -6.81 7.59
C GLN A 15 24.07 -6.76 7.61
N ARG A 16 23.42 -7.88 7.22
CA ARG A 16 22.00 -8.14 7.47
C ARG A 16 21.77 -7.99 8.97
N ARG A 17 21.38 -6.78 9.40
CA ARG A 17 20.95 -6.52 10.77
C ARG A 17 19.73 -7.40 10.99
N ARG A 18 19.93 -8.50 11.71
CA ARG A 18 18.89 -9.33 12.30
C ARG A 18 18.14 -8.42 13.27
N ILE A 19 17.08 -7.77 12.78
CA ILE A 19 16.23 -6.87 13.58
C ILE A 19 15.72 -7.70 14.76
N ARG A 20 16.02 -7.21 15.96
CA ARG A 20 15.73 -7.83 17.25
C ARG A 20 14.21 -7.94 17.41
N MET A 21 13.67 -9.15 17.23
CA MET A 21 12.24 -9.50 17.38
C MET A 21 11.65 -9.25 18.78
N GLU A 22 12.43 -8.73 19.73
CA GLU A 22 12.04 -8.58 21.14
C GLU A 22 11.13 -7.37 21.44
N ARG A 23 10.83 -6.50 20.46
CA ARG A 23 9.98 -5.30 20.71
C ARG A 23 8.47 -5.54 20.61
N ILE A 24 8.01 -6.74 20.29
CA ILE A 24 6.57 -7.03 20.15
C ILE A 24 5.99 -7.53 21.48
N GLN A 25 5.90 -6.67 22.49
CA GLN A 25 5.02 -6.94 23.64
C GLN A 25 4.24 -5.67 24.00
N GLY A 26 2.92 -5.70 23.75
CA GLY A 26 1.96 -4.90 24.51
C GLY A 26 1.07 -3.91 23.76
N LYS A 27 1.32 -3.57 22.49
CA LYS A 27 0.45 -2.62 21.76
C LYS A 27 -0.39 -3.35 20.70
N GLN A 28 -1.68 -3.57 20.97
CA GLN A 28 -2.63 -4.01 19.95
C GLN A 28 -2.96 -2.83 19.03
N ALA A 29 -2.63 -2.94 17.75
CA ALA A 29 -3.12 -2.01 16.73
C ALA A 29 -4.54 -2.42 16.32
N VAL A 30 -5.46 -1.46 16.33
CA VAL A 30 -6.87 -1.62 15.93
C VAL A 30 -7.10 -0.83 14.64
N GLY A 31 -7.77 -1.43 13.67
CA GLY A 31 -8.03 -0.80 12.37
C GLY A 31 -8.30 -1.85 11.29
N ALA A 32 -8.32 -1.41 10.03
CA ALA A 32 -8.42 -2.34 8.91
C ALA A 32 -7.18 -3.26 8.87
N PRO A 33 -7.32 -4.54 8.44
CA PRO A 33 -6.19 -5.49 8.41
C PRO A 33 -4.93 -4.94 7.73
N SER A 34 -5.09 -4.26 6.60
CA SER A 34 -3.98 -3.63 5.88
C SER A 34 -3.29 -2.51 6.68
N GLU A 35 -4.04 -1.72 7.43
CA GLU A 35 -3.47 -0.65 8.26
C GLU A 35 -2.74 -1.21 9.47
N VAL A 36 -3.30 -2.26 10.09
CA VAL A 36 -2.65 -2.99 11.17
C VAL A 36 -1.36 -3.62 10.68
N ALA A 37 -1.33 -4.23 9.49
CA ALA A 37 -0.13 -4.78 8.89
C ALA A 37 0.95 -3.71 8.65
N LEU A 38 0.58 -2.55 8.10
CA LEU A 38 1.50 -1.43 7.89
C LEU A 38 2.05 -0.89 9.21
N ILE A 39 1.22 -0.72 10.24
CA ILE A 39 1.65 -0.25 11.56
C ILE A 39 2.60 -1.26 12.20
N LYS A 40 2.27 -2.55 12.16
CA LYS A 40 3.14 -3.61 12.69
C LYS A 40 4.50 -3.63 12.01
N TYR A 41 4.53 -3.46 10.68
CA TYR A 41 5.78 -3.36 9.93
C TYR A 41 6.58 -2.11 10.33
N ALA A 42 5.92 -0.94 10.38
CA ALA A 42 6.57 0.30 10.77
C ALA A 42 7.12 0.26 12.22
N GLU A 43 6.42 -0.41 13.15
CA GLU A 43 6.85 -0.56 14.55
C GLU A 43 8.17 -1.36 14.69
N GLN A 44 8.50 -2.21 13.70
CA GLN A 44 9.79 -2.91 13.65
C GLN A 44 10.96 -1.97 13.33
N LEU A 45 10.68 -0.80 12.75
CA LEU A 45 11.67 0.18 12.29
C LEU A 45 11.75 1.39 13.22
N ILE A 46 10.60 1.86 13.71
CA ILE A 46 10.43 3.09 14.50
C ILE A 46 9.34 2.91 15.56
N ASP A 47 9.35 3.67 16.66
CA ASP A 47 8.17 3.75 17.53
C ASP A 47 7.10 4.60 16.83
N VAL A 48 6.05 3.96 16.32
CA VAL A 48 5.01 4.63 15.52
C VAL A 48 4.23 5.62 16.37
N HIS A 49 4.01 5.31 17.65
CA HIS A 49 3.25 6.17 18.55
C HIS A 49 3.95 7.52 18.76
N ASP A 50 5.24 7.49 19.10
CA ASP A 50 6.02 8.71 19.29
C ASP A 50 6.31 9.42 17.96
N PHE A 51 6.51 8.67 16.88
CA PHE A 51 6.68 9.26 15.55
C PHE A 51 5.45 10.06 15.12
N ARG A 52 4.23 9.54 15.35
CA ARG A 52 2.98 10.21 15.00
C ARG A 52 2.74 11.49 15.79
N LYS A 53 3.18 11.58 17.05
CA LYS A 53 3.07 12.81 17.86
C LYS A 53 3.79 14.01 17.23
N ARG A 54 4.77 13.77 16.35
CA ARG A 54 5.51 14.83 15.66
C ARG A 54 4.72 15.50 14.53
N TYR A 55 3.60 14.92 14.12
CA TYR A 55 2.75 15.45 13.06
C TYR A 55 1.41 15.92 13.62
N ASN A 56 1.22 17.23 13.65
CA ASN A 56 -0.05 17.83 14.07
C ASN A 56 -1.06 17.77 12.91
N VAL A 57 -1.85 16.70 12.85
CA VAL A 57 -2.90 16.53 11.82
C VAL A 57 -4.04 17.52 12.07
N VAL A 58 -4.27 18.40 11.10
CA VAL A 58 -5.29 19.46 11.16
C VAL A 58 -6.49 19.20 10.24
N PHE A 59 -6.37 18.23 9.33
CA PHE A 59 -7.45 17.85 8.42
C PHE A 59 -7.28 16.41 7.92
N GLU A 60 -8.40 15.73 7.69
CA GLU A 60 -8.44 14.35 7.24
C GLU A 60 -9.60 14.13 6.27
N ILE A 61 -9.33 13.37 5.20
CA ILE A 61 -10.34 12.83 4.29
C ILE A 61 -10.27 11.31 4.41
N PRO A 62 -11.20 10.66 5.15
CA PRO A 62 -11.20 9.21 5.32
C PRO A 62 -11.34 8.48 3.99
N PHE A 63 -10.85 7.24 3.96
CA PHE A 63 -10.96 6.38 2.79
C PHE A 63 -12.42 6.26 2.35
N ASN A 64 -12.65 6.36 1.04
CA ASN A 64 -13.95 6.15 0.43
C ASN A 64 -13.78 5.30 -0.82
N SER A 65 -14.63 4.30 -1.02
CA SER A 65 -14.53 3.35 -2.15
C SER A 65 -14.63 4.00 -3.53
N ARG A 66 -15.31 5.15 -3.64
CA ARG A 66 -15.39 5.92 -4.89
C ARG A 66 -14.10 6.69 -5.19
N ARG A 67 -13.45 7.24 -4.16
CA ARG A 67 -12.18 7.98 -4.29
C ARG A 67 -10.95 7.09 -4.28
N LYS A 68 -11.03 5.94 -3.60
CA LYS A 68 -9.98 4.95 -3.40
C LYS A 68 -8.67 5.47 -2.75
N PHE A 69 -8.72 6.59 -2.03
CA PHE A 69 -7.58 7.09 -1.24
C PHE A 69 -8.04 7.65 0.12
N HIS A 70 -7.11 7.68 1.06
CA HIS A 70 -7.16 8.35 2.36
C HIS A 70 -6.10 9.45 2.37
N LEU A 71 -6.43 10.61 2.93
CA LEU A 71 -5.56 11.77 2.95
C LEU A 71 -5.58 12.44 4.31
N VAL A 72 -4.43 12.90 4.76
CA VAL A 72 -4.29 13.76 5.95
C VAL A 72 -3.43 14.97 5.63
N ILE A 73 -3.69 16.09 6.30
CA ILE A 73 -2.85 17.29 6.24
C ILE A 73 -2.33 17.57 7.64
N ALA A 74 -1.00 17.61 7.77
CA ALA A 74 -0.31 17.98 8.99
C ALA A 74 0.24 19.41 8.90
N LYS A 75 0.07 20.17 9.97
CA LYS A 75 0.71 21.49 10.13
C LYS A 75 2.18 21.30 10.50
N MET A 76 3.07 21.97 9.77
CA MET A 76 4.52 21.93 9.95
C MET A 76 4.98 23.28 10.55
N ASN A 77 6.04 23.86 9.99
CA ASN A 77 6.68 25.07 10.50
C ASN A 77 5.96 26.34 10.00
N GLU A 78 6.06 27.43 10.77
CA GLU A 78 5.72 28.77 10.29
C GLU A 78 6.72 29.19 9.21
N VAL A 79 6.22 29.79 8.13
CA VAL A 79 7.03 30.23 6.99
C VAL A 79 6.65 31.66 6.65
N GLY A 80 7.22 32.61 7.39
CA GLY A 80 6.92 34.03 7.25
C GLY A 80 5.63 34.45 7.96
N THR A 81 5.36 35.75 7.96
CA THR A 81 4.29 36.35 8.75
C THR A 81 2.92 35.82 8.34
N GLY A 82 2.29 35.05 9.23
CA GLY A 82 0.91 34.57 9.05
C GLY A 82 0.75 33.39 8.08
N GLN A 83 1.83 32.74 7.66
CA GLN A 83 1.81 31.55 6.80
C GLN A 83 2.45 30.35 7.49
N HIS A 84 1.93 29.15 7.23
CA HIS A 84 2.58 27.90 7.63
C HIS A 84 2.81 27.01 6.41
N GLN A 85 3.85 26.19 6.53
CA GLN A 85 4.03 25.03 5.69
C GLN A 85 3.14 23.90 6.22
N TYR A 86 2.52 23.18 5.30
CA TYR A 86 1.72 22.01 5.56
C TYR A 86 2.28 20.82 4.79
N LEU A 87 2.08 19.62 5.34
CA LEU A 87 2.41 18.35 4.71
C LEU A 87 1.12 17.59 4.45
N LEU A 88 0.79 17.40 3.19
CA LEU A 88 -0.26 16.49 2.75
C LEU A 88 0.34 15.10 2.58
N ILE A 89 -0.29 14.09 3.16
CA ILE A 89 0.07 12.67 3.00
C ILE A 89 -1.14 11.93 2.47
N MET A 90 -0.94 11.16 1.40
CA MET A 90 -1.98 10.36 0.76
C MET A 90 -1.55 8.89 0.71
N LYS A 91 -2.47 7.99 1.03
CA LYS A 91 -2.35 6.56 0.74
C LYS A 91 -3.59 6.06 0.02
N GLY A 92 -3.47 5.07 -0.84
CA GLY A 92 -4.64 4.55 -1.56
C GLY A 92 -4.31 3.49 -2.58
N ALA A 93 -5.28 3.25 -3.47
CA ALA A 93 -5.09 2.40 -4.63
C ALA A 93 -3.92 2.94 -5.48
N PRO A 94 -2.90 2.13 -5.79
CA PRO A 94 -1.68 2.59 -6.46
C PRO A 94 -1.96 3.36 -7.75
N GLU A 95 -2.90 2.87 -8.57
CA GLU A 95 -3.29 3.48 -9.84
C GLU A 95 -3.93 4.86 -9.68
N ILE A 96 -4.61 5.10 -8.55
CA ILE A 96 -5.23 6.41 -8.25
C ILE A 96 -4.21 7.38 -7.68
N VAL A 97 -3.30 6.90 -6.83
CA VAL A 97 -2.30 7.73 -6.18
C VAL A 97 -1.29 8.25 -7.22
N ILE A 98 -0.78 7.39 -8.10
CA ILE A 98 0.21 7.80 -9.10
C ILE A 98 -0.34 8.83 -10.11
N GLN A 99 -1.62 8.72 -10.50
CA GLN A 99 -2.29 9.69 -11.37
C GLN A 99 -2.38 11.10 -10.77
N LYS A 100 -2.23 11.23 -9.46
CA LYS A 100 -2.22 12.52 -8.75
C LYS A 100 -0.81 13.10 -8.61
N CYS A 101 0.22 12.35 -8.99
CA CYS A 101 1.61 12.73 -8.83
C CYS A 101 2.17 13.35 -10.11
N SER A 102 3.05 14.34 -9.94
CA SER A 102 3.86 14.90 -11.03
C SER A 102 5.35 14.61 -10.86
N THR A 103 5.78 14.32 -9.64
CA THR A 103 7.15 13.97 -9.30
C THR A 103 7.18 12.65 -8.53
N ILE A 104 8.36 12.06 -8.43
CA ILE A 104 8.65 10.83 -7.71
C ILE A 104 9.92 11.03 -6.89
N LEU A 105 9.89 10.58 -5.65
CA LEU A 105 11.03 10.58 -4.75
C LEU A 105 11.96 9.40 -5.09
N THR A 106 13.19 9.69 -5.48
CA THR A 106 14.24 8.69 -5.68
C THR A 106 15.21 8.70 -4.50
N SER A 107 16.23 7.84 -4.53
CA SER A 107 17.27 7.75 -3.48
C SER A 107 18.00 9.07 -3.23
N ASP A 108 18.08 9.92 -4.25
CA ASP A 108 18.92 11.12 -4.24
C ASP A 108 18.07 12.40 -4.17
N GLU A 109 16.90 12.46 -4.85
CA GLU A 109 16.04 13.65 -4.87
C GLU A 109 14.62 13.41 -5.43
N GLU A 110 13.77 14.43 -5.33
CA GLU A 110 12.52 14.49 -6.11
C GLU A 110 12.83 14.75 -7.58
N SER A 111 12.24 13.96 -8.47
CA SER A 111 12.44 14.08 -9.91
C SER A 111 11.12 13.93 -10.65
N GLU A 112 11.05 14.39 -11.89
CA GLU A 112 9.83 14.29 -12.69
C GLU A 112 9.37 12.83 -12.86
N LEU A 113 8.06 12.62 -12.76
CA LEU A 113 7.43 11.35 -13.04
C LEU A 113 7.30 11.18 -14.56
N THR A 114 8.40 10.75 -15.19
CA THR A 114 8.46 10.51 -16.63
C THR A 114 7.69 9.24 -17.02
N GLU A 115 7.37 9.10 -18.31
CA GLU A 115 6.72 7.90 -18.85
C GLU A 115 7.50 6.61 -18.54
N ASN A 116 8.83 6.66 -18.60
CA ASN A 116 9.68 5.52 -18.24
C ASN A 116 9.47 5.08 -16.78
N LYS A 117 9.42 6.03 -15.82
CA LYS A 117 9.18 5.70 -14.42
C LYS A 117 7.74 5.23 -14.16
N SER A 118 6.79 5.76 -14.91
CA SER A 118 5.41 5.26 -14.90
C SER A 118 5.34 3.81 -15.37
N ASN A 119 6.08 3.45 -16.42
CA ASN A 119 6.19 2.08 -16.92
C ASN A 119 6.87 1.14 -15.91
N GLU A 120 7.95 1.59 -15.25
CA GLU A 120 8.59 0.83 -14.17
C GLU A 120 7.63 0.57 -13.00
N PHE A 121 6.86 1.59 -12.60
CA PHE A 121 5.81 1.43 -11.60
C PHE A 121 4.77 0.39 -12.04
N GLN A 122 4.29 0.47 -13.29
CA GLN A 122 3.28 -0.44 -13.80
C GLN A 122 3.78 -1.90 -13.82
N GLN A 123 5.03 -2.11 -14.21
CA GLN A 123 5.67 -3.43 -14.16
C GLN A 123 5.73 -3.95 -12.72
N ALA A 124 6.22 -3.14 -11.78
CA ALA A 124 6.27 -3.54 -10.37
C ALA A 124 4.88 -3.83 -9.79
N TYR A 125 3.88 -3.01 -10.11
CA TYR A 125 2.50 -3.20 -9.68
C TYR A 125 1.91 -4.51 -10.22
N ASN A 126 2.11 -4.81 -11.49
CA ASN A 126 1.67 -6.06 -12.11
C ASN A 126 2.36 -7.27 -11.44
N THR A 127 3.68 -7.23 -11.27
CA THR A 127 4.43 -8.29 -10.59
C THR A 127 3.90 -8.55 -9.19
N PHE A 128 3.62 -7.52 -8.39
CA PHE A 128 3.04 -7.74 -7.06
C PHE A 128 1.62 -8.32 -7.14
N GLY A 129 0.80 -7.86 -8.08
CA GLY A 129 -0.54 -8.38 -8.33
C GLY A 129 -0.55 -9.86 -8.72
N GLU A 130 0.34 -10.27 -9.62
CA GLU A 130 0.52 -11.66 -10.06
C GLU A 130 0.90 -12.60 -8.92
N HIS A 131 1.54 -12.08 -7.88
CA HIS A 131 1.87 -12.83 -6.67
C HIS A 131 0.76 -12.75 -5.60
N GLY A 132 -0.44 -12.29 -5.95
CA GLY A 132 -1.58 -12.20 -5.04
C GLY A 132 -1.38 -11.18 -3.92
N ARG A 133 -0.52 -10.17 -4.11
CA ARG A 133 -0.26 -9.16 -3.08
C ARG A 133 -1.20 -7.97 -3.24
N ARG A 134 -1.69 -7.47 -2.10
CA ARG A 134 -2.42 -6.22 -2.01
C ARG A 134 -1.44 -5.06 -1.99
N VAL A 135 -1.50 -4.19 -2.99
CA VAL A 135 -0.56 -3.07 -3.12
C VAL A 135 -1.22 -1.76 -2.71
N ILE A 136 -0.51 -0.92 -1.95
CA ILE A 136 -0.95 0.42 -1.51
C ILE A 136 0.08 1.44 -1.96
N GLY A 137 -0.36 2.47 -2.67
CA GLY A 137 0.47 3.59 -3.10
C GLY A 137 0.52 4.70 -2.04
N PHE A 138 1.67 5.38 -1.95
CA PHE A 138 1.90 6.49 -1.04
C PHE A 138 2.43 7.71 -1.80
N ALA A 139 1.88 8.87 -1.48
CA ALA A 139 2.33 10.16 -1.99
C ALA A 139 2.30 11.21 -0.89
N HIS A 140 3.09 12.27 -1.05
CA HIS A 140 3.04 13.43 -0.19
C HIS A 140 3.16 14.73 -0.98
N LYS A 141 2.89 15.86 -0.33
CA LYS A 141 3.20 17.18 -0.87
C LYS A 141 3.38 18.20 0.24
N HIS A 142 4.45 18.98 0.15
CA HIS A 142 4.60 20.20 0.93
C HIS A 142 3.94 21.37 0.20
N PHE A 143 3.21 22.21 0.94
CA PHE A 143 2.63 23.44 0.41
C PHE A 143 2.48 24.49 1.51
N ASN A 144 2.46 25.76 1.13
CA ASN A 144 2.29 26.87 2.08
C ASN A 144 0.85 27.39 1.99
N ALA A 145 0.27 27.71 3.14
CA ALA A 145 -1.05 28.33 3.21
C ALA A 145 -1.15 29.26 4.43
N ALA A 146 -2.21 30.07 4.49
CA ALA A 146 -2.47 30.95 5.62
C ALA A 146 -2.53 30.16 6.94
N SER A 147 -2.02 30.75 8.01
CA SER A 147 -2.04 30.17 9.37
C SER A 147 -3.45 29.92 9.91
N THR A 148 -4.41 30.69 9.42
CA THR A 148 -5.82 30.67 9.81
C THR A 148 -6.70 29.82 8.88
N ILE A 149 -6.11 29.16 7.88
CA ILE A 149 -6.88 28.35 6.91
C ILE A 149 -7.65 27.24 7.61
N LYS A 150 -8.90 27.04 7.18
CA LYS A 150 -9.71 25.87 7.54
C LYS A 150 -9.86 25.00 6.31
N PHE A 151 -9.20 23.86 6.30
CA PHE A 151 -9.25 22.96 5.15
C PHE A 151 -10.65 22.37 4.99
N ASN A 152 -11.12 22.30 3.74
CA ASN A 152 -12.41 21.75 3.39
C ASN A 152 -12.31 21.03 2.04
N ALA A 153 -12.76 19.77 2.00
CA ALA A 153 -12.70 18.94 0.81
C ALA A 153 -13.56 19.47 -0.34
N ASP A 154 -14.68 20.13 -0.04
CA ASP A 154 -15.63 20.63 -1.04
C ASP A 154 -15.17 21.97 -1.66
N GLU A 155 -14.40 22.75 -0.90
CA GLU A 155 -13.85 24.03 -1.37
C GLU A 155 -12.58 23.86 -2.24
N GLY A 156 -11.92 22.70 -2.17
CA GLY A 156 -10.69 22.44 -2.92
C GLY A 156 -9.53 23.35 -2.49
N ASN A 157 -9.49 23.78 -1.23
CA ASN A 157 -8.54 24.78 -0.73
C ASN A 157 -7.15 24.21 -0.36
N PHE A 158 -6.79 23.05 -0.90
CA PHE A 158 -5.48 22.39 -0.77
C PHE A 158 -5.17 21.57 -2.05
N PRO A 159 -3.89 21.32 -2.36
CA PRO A 159 -3.52 20.66 -3.61
C PRO A 159 -3.86 19.16 -3.60
N LEU A 160 -4.75 18.72 -4.49
CA LEU A 160 -5.06 17.30 -4.71
C LEU A 160 -4.25 16.64 -5.84
N ASN A 161 -3.50 17.44 -6.61
CA ASN A 161 -2.69 17.00 -7.75
C ASN A 161 -1.28 17.59 -7.68
N GLY A 162 -0.41 17.07 -8.55
CA GLY A 162 1.02 17.41 -8.59
C GLY A 162 1.74 16.99 -7.31
N LEU A 163 1.34 15.85 -6.74
CA LEU A 163 1.95 15.26 -5.57
C LEU A 163 3.32 14.65 -5.91
N VAL A 164 4.08 14.32 -4.88
CA VAL A 164 5.32 13.57 -4.94
C VAL A 164 5.00 12.11 -4.64
N PHE A 165 5.18 11.23 -5.61
CA PHE A 165 5.04 9.80 -5.42
C PHE A 165 6.21 9.27 -4.59
N VAL A 166 5.93 8.58 -3.49
CA VAL A 166 6.96 8.04 -2.59
C VAL A 166 7.27 6.58 -2.92
N GLY A 167 6.24 5.82 -3.29
CA GLY A 167 6.39 4.40 -3.59
C GLY A 167 5.15 3.59 -3.24
N VAL A 168 5.32 2.27 -3.25
CA VAL A 168 4.27 1.30 -2.93
C VAL A 168 4.68 0.39 -1.78
N CYS A 169 3.68 -0.13 -1.05
CA CYS A 169 3.85 -1.26 -0.15
C CYS A 169 2.97 -2.41 -0.64
N ALA A 170 3.56 -3.60 -0.77
CA ALA A 170 2.84 -4.82 -1.14
C ALA A 170 2.66 -5.71 0.10
N ILE A 171 1.41 -5.90 0.50
CA ILE A 171 0.99 -6.72 1.64
C ILE A 171 0.57 -8.08 1.11
N MET A 172 1.12 -9.13 1.69
CA MET A 172 0.68 -10.51 1.42
C MET A 172 -0.43 -10.85 2.40
N ASP A 173 -1.58 -11.25 1.89
CA ASP A 173 -2.70 -11.80 2.65
C ASP A 173 -2.93 -13.24 2.13
N PRO A 174 -2.18 -14.23 2.63
CA PRO A 174 -2.24 -15.57 2.08
C PRO A 174 -3.62 -16.18 2.32
N PRO A 175 -4.17 -16.96 1.36
CA PRO A 175 -5.35 -17.76 1.64
C PRO A 175 -5.05 -18.72 2.78
N ARG A 176 -6.08 -19.10 3.55
CA ARG A 176 -5.89 -20.05 4.65
C ARG A 176 -5.51 -21.43 4.12
N ASP A 177 -4.68 -22.17 4.85
CA ASP A 177 -4.16 -23.48 4.43
C ASP A 177 -5.29 -24.47 4.08
N GLU A 178 -6.44 -24.37 4.74
CA GLU A 178 -7.61 -25.21 4.48
C GLU A 178 -8.40 -24.83 3.21
N THR A 179 -8.16 -23.64 2.65
CA THR A 179 -8.98 -23.07 1.57
C THR A 179 -8.90 -23.91 0.30
N GLU A 180 -7.69 -24.27 -0.13
CA GLU A 180 -7.48 -25.07 -1.35
C GLU A 180 -8.19 -26.43 -1.27
N ARG A 181 -8.05 -27.10 -0.13
CA ARG A 181 -8.70 -28.39 0.12
C ARG A 181 -10.23 -28.27 0.06
N ALA A 182 -10.79 -27.26 0.71
CA ALA A 182 -12.24 -27.05 0.72
C ALA A 182 -12.80 -26.73 -0.67
N VAL A 183 -12.08 -25.93 -1.48
CA VAL A 183 -12.47 -25.65 -2.87
C VAL A 183 -12.47 -26.94 -3.70
N ARG A 184 -11.42 -27.76 -3.58
CA ARG A 184 -11.31 -29.03 -4.30
C ARG A 184 -12.42 -30.02 -3.93
N GLU A 185 -12.69 -30.23 -2.64
CA GLU A 185 -13.74 -31.13 -2.18
C GLU A 185 -15.13 -30.68 -2.69
N CYS A 186 -15.39 -29.37 -2.72
CA CYS A 186 -16.62 -28.83 -3.31
C CYS A 186 -16.72 -29.13 -4.82
N GLN A 187 -15.64 -28.90 -5.57
CA GLN A 187 -15.61 -29.15 -7.01
C GLN A 187 -15.78 -30.64 -7.35
N GLU A 188 -15.13 -31.54 -6.60
CA GLU A 188 -15.27 -33.00 -6.74
C GLU A 188 -16.69 -33.48 -6.45
N ALA A 189 -17.41 -32.79 -5.55
CA ALA A 189 -18.83 -33.02 -5.28
C ALA A 189 -19.78 -32.42 -6.33
N GLY A 190 -19.26 -31.78 -7.39
CA GLY A 190 -20.06 -31.12 -8.42
C GLY A 190 -20.67 -29.78 -8.01
N ILE A 191 -20.18 -29.17 -6.92
CA ILE A 191 -20.65 -27.88 -6.41
C ILE A 191 -19.87 -26.76 -7.12
N LYS A 192 -20.61 -25.77 -7.66
CA LYS A 192 -20.00 -24.57 -8.25
C LYS A 192 -19.53 -23.63 -7.14
N VAL A 193 -18.26 -23.24 -7.19
CA VAL A 193 -17.63 -22.31 -6.24
C VAL A 193 -17.38 -20.97 -6.94
N PHE A 194 -17.64 -19.85 -6.26
CA PHE A 194 -17.43 -18.51 -6.79
C PHE A 194 -16.59 -17.67 -5.82
N MET A 195 -15.71 -16.83 -6.36
CA MET A 195 -14.97 -15.82 -5.61
C MET A 195 -15.65 -14.45 -5.77
N VAL A 196 -15.92 -13.79 -4.65
CA VAL A 196 -16.40 -12.40 -4.63
C VAL A 196 -15.37 -11.57 -3.87
N THR A 197 -14.67 -10.69 -4.59
CA THR A 197 -13.65 -9.82 -4.01
C THR A 197 -13.75 -8.40 -4.58
N GLY A 198 -13.36 -7.42 -3.77
CA GLY A 198 -13.18 -6.03 -4.19
C GLY A 198 -11.76 -5.70 -4.63
N ASP A 199 -10.88 -6.70 -4.66
CA ASP A 199 -9.49 -6.53 -5.07
C ASP A 199 -9.37 -6.38 -6.60
N HIS A 200 -8.21 -5.91 -7.04
CA HIS A 200 -7.91 -5.75 -8.46
C HIS A 200 -7.87 -7.12 -9.16
N HIS A 201 -8.29 -7.16 -10.44
CA HIS A 201 -8.46 -8.41 -11.19
C HIS A 201 -7.20 -9.29 -11.18
N ILE A 202 -6.01 -8.70 -11.39
CA ILE A 202 -4.73 -9.44 -11.38
C ILE A 202 -4.52 -10.19 -10.06
N THR A 203 -4.75 -9.53 -8.93
CA THR A 203 -4.63 -10.12 -7.59
C THR A 203 -5.68 -11.21 -7.38
N ALA A 204 -6.93 -10.96 -7.77
CA ALA A 204 -8.01 -11.93 -7.66
C ALA A 204 -7.73 -13.20 -8.48
N THR A 205 -7.24 -13.05 -9.71
CA THR A 205 -6.79 -14.16 -10.56
C THR A 205 -5.68 -14.95 -9.89
N ALA A 206 -4.66 -14.28 -9.34
CA ALA A 206 -3.56 -14.95 -8.67
C ALA A 206 -4.03 -15.76 -7.46
N ILE A 207 -4.89 -15.20 -6.61
CA ILE A 207 -5.46 -15.93 -5.46
C ILE A 207 -6.36 -17.08 -5.92
N ALA A 208 -7.17 -16.89 -6.96
CA ALA A 208 -8.03 -17.93 -7.51
C ALA A 208 -7.21 -19.12 -8.04
N LYS A 209 -6.09 -18.86 -8.71
CA LYS A 209 -5.13 -19.90 -9.14
C LYS A 209 -4.49 -20.59 -7.94
N GLN A 210 -4.09 -19.84 -6.91
CA GLN A 210 -3.47 -20.41 -5.70
C GLN A 210 -4.41 -21.35 -4.93
N ILE A 211 -5.70 -21.05 -4.86
CA ILE A 211 -6.68 -21.90 -4.13
C ILE A 211 -7.31 -23.00 -5.01
N GLY A 212 -6.86 -23.15 -6.27
CA GLY A 212 -7.40 -24.15 -7.20
C GLY A 212 -8.82 -23.84 -7.70
N LEU A 213 -9.29 -22.58 -7.61
CA LEU A 213 -10.60 -22.19 -8.11
C LEU A 213 -10.65 -22.19 -9.65
N ILE A 214 -9.54 -21.85 -10.30
CA ILE A 214 -9.37 -21.82 -11.75
C ILE A 214 -8.05 -22.49 -12.16
N GLY A 215 -7.97 -22.99 -13.40
CA GLY A 215 -6.75 -23.63 -13.92
C GLY A 215 -5.57 -22.65 -14.08
N GLN A 216 -4.34 -23.15 -14.06
CA GLN A 216 -3.13 -22.29 -14.16
C GLN A 216 -3.03 -21.50 -15.49
N GLY A 217 -3.76 -21.91 -16.53
CA GLY A 217 -3.85 -21.23 -17.83
C GLY A 217 -5.16 -20.49 -18.10
N GLU A 218 -6.06 -20.40 -17.12
CA GLU A 218 -7.33 -19.68 -17.26
C GLU A 218 -7.24 -18.31 -16.59
N ASP A 219 -7.64 -17.25 -17.30
CA ASP A 219 -7.73 -15.90 -16.76
C ASP A 219 -9.20 -15.50 -16.61
N PHE A 220 -9.50 -14.65 -15.63
CA PHE A 220 -10.83 -14.04 -15.54
C PHE A 220 -11.08 -13.20 -16.80
N PRO A 221 -12.21 -13.36 -17.50
CA PRO A 221 -12.61 -12.39 -18.51
C PRO A 221 -12.71 -11.01 -17.86
N ASP A 222 -12.25 -9.96 -18.53
CA ASP A 222 -12.43 -8.57 -18.07
C ASP A 222 -13.94 -8.28 -17.96
N MET A 223 -14.44 -8.19 -16.72
CA MET A 223 -15.86 -8.00 -16.41
C MET A 223 -16.27 -6.51 -16.45
N SER A 224 -15.58 -5.69 -17.24
CA SER A 224 -16.00 -4.31 -17.56
C SER A 224 -17.26 -4.25 -18.45
N GLY A 225 -17.69 -5.39 -19.01
CA GLY A 225 -18.95 -5.57 -19.72
C GLY A 225 -20.04 -6.25 -18.88
N ASN A 226 -21.29 -5.75 -18.99
CA ASN A 226 -22.51 -6.24 -18.34
C ASN A 226 -22.58 -7.78 -18.18
N VAL A 227 -22.32 -8.29 -16.96
CA VAL A 227 -22.74 -9.64 -16.57
C VAL A 227 -23.81 -9.55 -15.49
N ARG A 228 -24.89 -10.31 -15.69
CA ARG A 228 -26.10 -10.27 -14.87
C ARG A 228 -25.81 -10.71 -13.44
N PHE A 229 -26.31 -9.89 -12.51
CA PHE A 229 -26.17 -9.95 -11.05
C PHE A 229 -26.89 -11.13 -10.36
N CYS A 230 -27.32 -12.15 -11.09
CA CYS A 230 -28.18 -13.21 -10.58
C CYS A 230 -27.42 -14.53 -10.64
N ASP A 231 -26.68 -14.86 -9.57
CA ASP A 231 -26.37 -16.22 -9.07
C ASP A 231 -25.42 -16.13 -7.85
N PHE A 232 -25.70 -15.22 -6.91
CA PHE A 232 -24.90 -15.04 -5.69
C PHE A 232 -25.28 -16.06 -4.61
N VAL A 233 -24.35 -16.95 -4.25
CA VAL A 233 -24.31 -17.57 -2.91
C VAL A 233 -23.04 -17.11 -2.21
N LYS A 234 -23.23 -16.51 -1.02
CA LYS A 234 -22.17 -16.04 -0.12
C LYS A 234 -21.51 -17.21 0.60
N ILE A 235 -20.21 -17.39 0.43
CA ILE A 235 -19.40 -18.05 1.48
C ILE A 235 -18.84 -16.93 2.36
N PHE A 236 -19.50 -16.70 3.50
CA PHE A 236 -18.95 -15.84 4.55
C PHE A 236 -17.92 -16.64 5.36
N GLY A 237 -16.65 -16.27 5.25
CA GLY A 237 -15.67 -16.53 6.28
C GLY A 237 -15.77 -15.48 7.39
N HIS A 238 -16.86 -15.51 8.19
CA HIS A 238 -16.87 -14.82 9.48
C HIS A 238 -16.09 -15.70 10.47
N VAL A 239 -14.94 -15.21 10.93
CA VAL A 239 -14.34 -15.73 12.18
C VAL A 239 -14.48 -14.62 13.21
N HIS A 240 -15.58 -14.68 13.96
CA HIS A 240 -15.60 -14.21 15.33
C HIS A 240 -15.09 -15.35 16.20
N GLN A 241 -13.98 -15.12 16.89
CA GLN A 241 -13.87 -15.39 18.32
C GLN A 241 -13.23 -14.16 18.96
#